data_AF-A0A950P791-F1
#
_entry.id   AF-A0A950P791-F1
#
_cell.length_a   1.000
_cell.length_b   1.000
_cell.length_c   1.000
_cell.angle_alpha   90.00
_cell.angle_beta   90.00
_cell.angle_gamma   90.00
#
_symmetry.space_group_name_H-M   'P 1'
#
loop_
_entity.id
_entity.type
_entity.pdbx_description
1 polymer ?
#
loop_
_entity_poly.entity_id
_entity_poly.type
_entity_poly.pdbx_seq_one_letter_code
_entity_poly.pdbx_strand_id
1 'polypeptide(L)'
;MTAGDNLDPQQAQIMRAVRQAGQGWAEAMRSHKLAPPDAGFAGRLHALAEASGREQVAWEHAHAAGLLWRPIPGAERAEPPYELRPGTGRRGPEELWSRFDAAVAGLNRAITGSSAAAVADAFGEVSDAASRLAEAVEREDQVATQAPSRSRRGAA
;
A
#
# COMPACT_ATOMS: atom_id res chain seq x y z
N MET A 1 -31.70 -21.68 23.25
CA MET A 1 -30.95 -20.55 23.85
C MET A 1 -29.68 -21.14 24.42
N THR A 2 -28.44 -20.85 23.99
CA THR A 2 -27.90 -19.85 23.07
C THR A 2 -26.54 -20.42 22.65
N ALA A 3 -26.45 -21.02 21.46
CA ALA A 3 -25.18 -21.40 20.86
C ALA A 3 -24.77 -20.26 19.93
N GLY A 4 -24.34 -19.16 20.53
CA GLY A 4 -23.99 -17.96 19.80
C GLY A 4 -23.16 -17.07 20.69
N ASP A 5 -21.97 -16.75 20.21
CA ASP A 5 -21.18 -15.57 20.57
C ASP A 5 -19.96 -15.73 21.50
N ASN A 6 -19.29 -16.89 21.46
CA ASN A 6 -17.85 -16.92 21.75
C ASN A 6 -17.10 -17.31 20.47
N LEU A 7 -16.55 -16.33 19.75
CA LEU A 7 -15.44 -16.60 18.83
C LEU A 7 -14.34 -17.31 19.62
N ASP A 8 -13.77 -18.37 19.06
CA ASP A 8 -12.54 -18.97 19.58
C ASP A 8 -11.53 -17.84 19.87
N PRO A 9 -10.88 -17.79 21.06
CA PRO A 9 -9.86 -16.79 21.38
C PRO A 9 -8.85 -16.56 20.25
N GLN A 10 -8.48 -17.63 19.52
CA GLN A 10 -7.59 -17.55 18.37
C GLN A 10 -8.23 -16.78 17.20
N GLN A 11 -9.47 -17.10 16.84
CA GLN A 11 -10.22 -16.38 15.80
C GLN A 11 -10.45 -14.91 16.18
N ALA A 12 -10.71 -14.62 17.45
CA ALA A 12 -10.87 -13.25 17.95
C ALA A 12 -9.57 -12.44 17.81
N GLN A 13 -8.41 -13.06 18.06
CA GLN A 13 -7.10 -12.44 17.85
C GLN A 13 -6.82 -12.16 16.37
N ILE A 14 -7.10 -13.12 15.48
CA ILE A 14 -6.95 -12.95 14.03
C ILE A 14 -7.83 -11.81 13.52
N MET A 15 -9.10 -11.79 13.92
CA MET A 15 -10.01 -10.71 13.54
C MET A 15 -9.59 -9.34 14.09
N ARG A 16 -8.90 -9.29 15.25
CA ARG A 16 -8.31 -8.05 15.76
C ARG A 16 -7.13 -7.61 14.90
N ALA A 17 -6.25 -8.54 14.50
CA ALA A 17 -5.12 -8.25 13.62
C ALA A 17 -5.57 -7.73 12.26
N VAL A 18 -6.56 -8.38 11.63
CA VAL A 18 -7.18 -7.92 10.37
C VAL A 18 -7.72 -6.49 10.49
N ARG A 19 -8.46 -6.19 11.57
CA ARG A 19 -8.98 -4.83 11.78
C ARG A 19 -7.87 -3.79 11.95
N GLN A 20 -6.80 -4.13 12.67
CA GLN A 20 -5.66 -3.23 12.86
C GLN A 20 -4.90 -2.99 11.56
N ALA A 21 -4.69 -4.04 10.76
CA ALA A 21 -4.07 -3.93 9.45
C ALA A 21 -4.90 -3.02 8.52
N GLY A 22 -6.21 -3.23 8.45
CA GLY A 22 -7.13 -2.39 7.67
C GLY A 22 -7.19 -0.94 8.10
N GLN A 23 -7.07 -0.65 9.41
CA GLN A 23 -6.95 0.72 9.89
C GLN A 23 -5.64 1.37 9.43
N GLY A 24 -4.51 0.66 9.53
CA GLY A 24 -3.21 1.13 9.04
C GLY A 24 -3.21 1.39 7.54
N TRP A 25 -3.81 0.49 6.75
CA TRP A 25 -3.99 0.69 5.30
C TRP A 25 -4.83 1.93 4.99
N ALA A 26 -5.97 2.10 5.66
CA ALA A 26 -6.83 3.26 5.47
C ALA A 26 -6.13 4.57 5.85
N GLU A 27 -5.30 4.56 6.89
CA GLU A 27 -4.48 5.70 7.30
C GLU A 27 -3.40 6.04 6.28
N ALA A 28 -2.66 5.04 5.78
CA ALA A 28 -1.67 5.23 4.72
C ALA A 28 -2.33 5.85 3.47
N MET A 29 -3.44 5.28 2.99
CA MET A 29 -4.19 5.81 1.84
C MET A 29 -4.71 7.23 2.08
N ARG A 30 -5.14 7.56 3.31
CA ARG A 30 -5.56 8.92 3.68
C ARG A 30 -4.41 9.90 3.66
N SER A 31 -3.22 9.49 4.11
CA SER A 31 -2.00 10.31 4.05
C SER A 31 -1.72 10.75 2.62
N HIS A 32 -1.83 9.83 1.65
CA HIS A 32 -1.66 10.16 0.22
C HIS A 32 -2.74 11.13 -0.30
N LYS A 33 -3.98 11.01 0.19
CA LYS A 33 -5.09 11.89 -0.23
C LYS A 33 -4.95 13.33 0.28
N LEU A 34 -4.34 13.52 1.45
CA LEU A 34 -4.25 14.82 2.12
C LEU A 34 -2.88 15.49 1.96
N ALA A 35 -1.95 14.86 1.25
CA ALA A 35 -0.59 15.35 1.15
C ALA A 35 -0.49 16.65 0.32
N PRO A 36 0.26 17.66 0.79
CA PRO A 36 0.76 18.70 -0.08
C PRO A 36 1.88 18.13 -0.99
N PRO A 37 2.16 18.74 -2.15
CA PRO A 37 3.33 18.38 -2.96
C PRO A 37 4.61 18.72 -2.17
N ASP A 38 5.17 17.72 -1.50
CA ASP A 38 6.28 17.87 -0.57
C ASP A 38 7.34 16.76 -0.72
N ALA A 39 8.44 16.91 0.01
CA ALA A 39 9.53 15.93 0.08
C ALA A 39 9.16 14.66 0.87
N GLY A 40 7.98 14.58 1.49
CA GLY A 40 7.54 13.46 2.31
C GLY A 40 6.99 12.27 1.53
N PHE A 41 6.93 12.35 0.20
CA PHE A 41 6.32 11.33 -0.67
C PHE A 41 6.98 9.95 -0.54
N ALA A 42 8.31 9.87 -0.51
CA ALA A 42 9.02 8.60 -0.32
C ALA A 42 8.61 7.92 1.00
N GLY A 43 8.52 8.70 2.08
CA GLY A 43 8.05 8.21 3.38
C GLY A 43 6.59 7.72 3.35
N ARG A 44 5.71 8.40 2.60
CA ARG A 44 4.32 7.94 2.41
C ARG A 44 4.23 6.65 1.58
N LEU A 45 5.09 6.47 0.56
CA LEU A 45 5.19 5.21 -0.17
C LEU A 45 5.69 4.07 0.73
N HIS A 46 6.66 4.35 1.61
CA HIS A 46 7.15 3.37 2.57
C HIS A 46 6.07 2.96 3.57
N ALA A 47 5.34 3.93 4.14
CA ALA A 47 4.23 3.66 5.04
C ALA A 47 3.10 2.87 4.36
N LEU A 48 2.85 3.12 3.07
CA LEU A 48 1.91 2.35 2.26
C LEU A 48 2.37 0.89 2.12
N ALA A 49 3.65 0.68 1.79
CA ALA A 49 4.24 -0.64 1.67
C ALA A 49 4.13 -1.44 2.98
N GLU A 50 4.52 -0.84 4.10
CA GLU A 50 4.40 -1.49 5.41
C GLU A 50 2.95 -1.83 5.78
N ALA A 51 2.01 -0.94 5.46
CA ALA A 51 0.60 -1.20 5.69
C ALA A 51 0.07 -2.36 4.84
N SER A 52 0.48 -2.44 3.57
CA SER A 52 0.15 -3.57 2.69
C SER A 52 0.76 -4.88 3.19
N GLY A 53 2.02 -4.89 3.64
CA GLY A 53 2.65 -6.08 4.22
C GLY A 53 1.93 -6.58 5.48
N ARG A 54 1.43 -5.65 6.32
CA ARG A 54 0.61 -6.02 7.49
C ARG A 54 -0.74 -6.64 7.09
N GLU A 55 -1.38 -6.13 6.03
CA GLU A 55 -2.61 -6.71 5.48
C GLU A 55 -2.36 -8.12 4.92
N GLN A 56 -1.28 -8.32 4.15
CA GLN A 56 -0.87 -9.63 3.65
C GLN A 56 -0.81 -10.65 4.79
N VAL A 57 0.01 -10.39 5.82
CA VAL A 57 0.20 -11.31 6.95
C VAL A 57 -1.11 -11.56 7.70
N ALA A 58 -1.93 -10.52 7.90
CA ALA A 58 -3.21 -10.66 8.60
C ALA A 58 -4.18 -11.57 7.81
N TRP A 59 -4.24 -11.42 6.48
CA TRP A 59 -5.11 -12.22 5.62
C TRP A 59 -4.58 -13.63 5.35
N GLU A 60 -3.26 -13.85 5.37
CA GLU A 60 -2.66 -15.19 5.39
C GLU A 60 -3.11 -15.98 6.62
N HIS A 61 -3.00 -15.36 7.80
CA HIS A 61 -3.48 -15.97 9.05
C HIS A 61 -5.00 -16.18 9.05
N ALA A 62 -5.77 -15.23 8.50
CA ALA A 62 -7.21 -15.37 8.36
C ALA A 62 -7.58 -16.55 7.45
N HIS A 63 -6.90 -16.67 6.30
CA HIS A 63 -7.07 -17.79 5.38
C HIS A 63 -6.74 -19.13 6.05
N ALA A 64 -5.61 -19.21 6.75
CA ALA A 64 -5.20 -20.42 7.47
C ALA A 64 -6.21 -20.84 8.56
N ALA A 65 -6.94 -19.88 9.14
CA ALA A 65 -8.04 -20.13 10.08
C ALA A 65 -9.40 -20.39 9.41
N GLY A 66 -9.45 -20.52 8.09
CA GLY A 66 -10.67 -20.79 7.32
C GLY A 66 -11.60 -19.58 7.17
N LEU A 67 -11.12 -18.37 7.47
CA LEU A 67 -11.89 -17.15 7.29
C LEU A 67 -11.91 -16.76 5.81
N LEU A 68 -13.03 -16.17 5.39
CA LEU A 68 -13.23 -15.67 4.03
C LEU A 68 -13.15 -14.15 4.01
N TRP A 69 -12.67 -13.61 2.90
CA TRP A 69 -12.78 -12.18 2.64
C TRP A 69 -14.23 -11.84 2.31
N ARG A 70 -14.71 -10.70 2.81
CA ARG A 70 -16.01 -10.15 2.43
C ARG A 70 -15.84 -9.26 1.20
N PRO A 71 -16.39 -9.65 0.03
CA PRO A 71 -16.26 -8.87 -1.20
C PRO A 71 -16.64 -7.40 -1.02
N ILE A 72 -15.93 -6.52 -1.73
CA ILE A 72 -16.27 -5.11 -1.90
C ILE A 72 -16.72 -4.90 -3.36
N PRO A 73 -18.03 -4.92 -3.66
CA PRO A 73 -18.52 -4.75 -5.02
C PRO A 73 -18.16 -3.39 -5.61
N GLY A 74 -17.74 -3.37 -6.89
CA GLY A 74 -17.40 -2.14 -7.62
C GLY A 74 -15.97 -1.63 -7.36
N ALA A 75 -15.19 -2.32 -6.53
CA ALA A 75 -13.81 -1.93 -6.23
C ALA A 75 -12.86 -2.07 -7.42
N GLU A 76 -13.21 -2.83 -8.45
CA GLU A 76 -12.42 -2.97 -9.68
C GLU A 76 -12.25 -1.64 -10.44
N ARG A 77 -13.11 -0.65 -10.16
CA ARG A 77 -13.06 0.70 -10.75
C ARG A 77 -12.52 1.75 -9.77
N ALA A 78 -12.03 1.34 -8.60
CA ALA A 78 -11.53 2.27 -7.61
C ALA A 78 -10.24 2.95 -8.12
N GLU A 79 -10.25 4.28 -8.15
CA GLU A 79 -9.07 5.06 -8.49
C GLU A 79 -8.23 5.34 -7.25
N PRO A 80 -6.89 5.24 -7.35
CA PRO A 80 -6.04 5.62 -6.24
C PRO A 80 -6.08 7.14 -5.98
N PRO A 81 -5.59 7.60 -4.81
CA PRO A 81 -5.35 9.01 -4.52
C PRO A 81 -4.56 9.72 -5.62
N TYR A 82 -4.77 11.03 -5.79
CA TYR A 82 -4.24 11.79 -6.93
C TYR A 82 -2.73 11.65 -7.13
N GLU A 83 -1.92 11.74 -6.07
CA GLU A 83 -0.46 11.60 -6.18
C GLU A 83 -0.01 10.19 -6.62
N LEU A 84 -0.88 9.20 -6.47
CA LEU A 84 -0.70 7.82 -6.92
C LEU A 84 -1.36 7.55 -8.27
N ARG A 85 -1.82 8.56 -9.04
CA ARG A 85 -2.41 8.36 -10.38
C ARG A 85 -1.39 8.54 -11.49
N PRO A 86 -1.52 7.84 -12.64
CA PRO A 86 -0.67 8.08 -13.79
C PRO A 86 -0.78 9.54 -14.27
N GLY A 87 0.32 10.08 -14.82
CA GLY A 87 0.31 11.42 -15.43
C GLY A 87 0.38 12.61 -14.47
N THR A 88 0.61 12.39 -13.17
CA THR A 88 0.68 13.47 -12.16
C THR A 88 2.10 13.98 -11.88
N GLY A 89 3.07 13.67 -12.73
CA GLY A 89 4.49 14.02 -12.50
C GLY A 89 5.13 13.16 -11.41
N ARG A 90 4.77 11.87 -11.37
CA ARG A 90 5.30 10.88 -10.43
C ARG A 90 6.84 10.84 -10.50
N ARG A 91 7.48 11.00 -9.36
CA ARG A 91 8.93 10.79 -9.19
C ARG A 91 9.27 9.30 -9.21
N GLY A 92 10.49 8.96 -9.61
CA GLY A 92 10.97 7.59 -9.71
C GLY A 92 10.73 6.92 -11.07
N PRO A 93 11.30 5.71 -11.26
CA PRO A 93 11.31 5.03 -12.55
C PRO A 93 9.91 4.61 -13.03
N GLU A 94 9.60 4.87 -14.30
CA GLU A 94 8.31 4.54 -14.93
C GLU A 94 8.01 3.03 -14.89
N GLU A 95 9.03 2.18 -15.01
CA GLU A 95 8.87 0.72 -14.91
C GLU A 95 8.35 0.28 -13.54
N LEU A 96 8.85 0.89 -12.45
CA LEU A 96 8.38 0.57 -11.10
C LEU A 96 6.94 1.06 -10.88
N TRP A 97 6.59 2.19 -11.48
CA TRP A 97 5.20 2.67 -11.48
C TRP A 97 4.25 1.75 -12.21
N SER A 98 4.66 1.21 -13.37
CA SER A 98 3.87 0.22 -14.11
C SER A 98 3.59 -1.04 -13.27
N ARG A 99 4.58 -1.52 -12.52
CA ARG A 99 4.42 -2.66 -11.60
C ARG A 99 3.47 -2.33 -10.45
N PHE A 100 3.60 -1.16 -9.85
CA PHE A 100 2.70 -0.71 -8.78
C PHE A 100 1.25 -0.56 -9.27
N ASP A 101 1.05 0.06 -10.43
CA ASP A 101 -0.27 0.21 -11.03
C ASP A 101 -0.91 -1.15 -11.35
N ALA A 102 -0.12 -2.11 -11.84
CA ALA A 102 -0.57 -3.48 -12.08
C ALA A 102 -0.93 -4.20 -10.76
N ALA A 103 -0.14 -4.02 -9.70
CA ALA A 103 -0.42 -4.58 -8.38
C ALA A 103 -1.71 -4.00 -7.77
N VAL A 104 -1.91 -2.68 -7.85
CA VAL A 104 -3.15 -2.01 -7.42
C VAL A 104 -4.35 -2.52 -8.21
N ALA A 105 -4.23 -2.67 -9.53
CA ALA A 105 -5.28 -3.26 -10.34
C ALA A 105 -5.57 -4.73 -9.98
N GLY A 106 -4.52 -5.49 -9.62
CA GLY A 106 -4.63 -6.84 -9.07
C GLY A 106 -5.41 -6.88 -7.76
N LEU A 107 -5.05 -6.03 -6.80
CA LEU A 107 -5.74 -5.89 -5.53
C LEU A 107 -7.22 -5.50 -5.72
N ASN A 108 -7.49 -4.49 -6.54
CA ASN A 108 -8.84 -4.05 -6.87
C ASN A 108 -9.71 -5.19 -7.42
N ARG A 109 -9.14 -6.13 -8.20
CA ARG A 109 -9.85 -7.34 -8.62
C ARG A 109 -9.99 -8.34 -7.48
N ALA A 110 -8.94 -8.62 -6.74
CA ALA A 110 -8.94 -9.61 -5.66
C ALA A 110 -10.00 -9.31 -4.59
N ILE A 111 -10.13 -8.06 -4.17
CA ILE A 111 -11.08 -7.63 -3.13
C ILE A 111 -12.56 -7.68 -3.57
N THR A 112 -12.83 -7.92 -4.87
CA THR A 112 -14.18 -8.22 -5.38
C THR A 112 -14.56 -9.69 -5.25
N GLY A 113 -13.56 -10.57 -5.10
CA GLY A 113 -13.75 -12.00 -4.82
C GLY A 113 -13.95 -12.26 -3.31
N SER A 114 -14.05 -13.53 -2.90
CA SER A 114 -14.19 -13.92 -1.47
C SER A 114 -12.97 -14.67 -0.91
N SER A 115 -11.92 -14.82 -1.71
CA SER A 115 -10.72 -15.56 -1.32
C SER A 115 -9.81 -14.70 -0.46
N ALA A 116 -9.66 -15.06 0.82
CA ALA A 116 -8.71 -14.42 1.73
C ALA A 116 -7.25 -14.59 1.26
N ALA A 117 -6.90 -15.76 0.70
CA ALA A 117 -5.58 -16.02 0.12
C ALA A 117 -5.28 -15.08 -1.04
N ALA A 118 -6.22 -14.93 -1.99
CA ALA A 118 -6.01 -14.05 -3.14
C ALA A 118 -5.88 -12.57 -2.74
N VAL A 119 -6.59 -12.15 -1.68
CA VAL A 119 -6.45 -10.81 -1.11
C VAL A 119 -5.10 -10.64 -0.43
N ALA A 120 -4.62 -11.64 0.31
CA ALA A 120 -3.30 -11.61 0.92
C ALA A 120 -2.18 -11.49 -0.12
N ASP A 121 -2.20 -12.35 -1.14
CA ASP A 121 -1.23 -12.31 -2.26
C ASP A 121 -1.21 -10.93 -2.92
N ALA A 122 -2.39 -10.37 -3.20
CA ALA A 122 -2.48 -9.06 -3.84
C ALA A 122 -1.97 -7.92 -2.95
N PHE A 123 -2.17 -7.97 -1.64
CA PHE A 123 -1.54 -7.03 -0.71
C PHE A 123 -0.01 -7.19 -0.69
N GLY A 124 0.50 -8.42 -0.79
CA GLY A 124 1.94 -8.67 -0.89
C GLY A 124 2.56 -8.06 -2.14
N GLU A 125 1.90 -8.19 -3.30
CA GLU A 125 2.34 -7.56 -4.55
C GLU A 125 2.38 -6.03 -4.44
N VAL A 126 1.38 -5.42 -3.79
CA VAL A 126 1.38 -3.97 -3.52
C VAL A 126 2.51 -3.58 -2.57
N SER A 127 2.78 -4.39 -1.54
CA SER A 127 3.87 -4.16 -0.59
C SER A 127 5.24 -4.16 -1.26
N ASP A 128 5.56 -5.16 -2.10
CA ASP A 128 6.83 -5.23 -2.82
C ASP A 128 6.99 -4.06 -3.80
N ALA A 129 5.95 -3.80 -4.62
CA ALA A 129 6.00 -2.71 -5.60
C ALA A 129 6.16 -1.33 -4.94
N ALA A 130 5.41 -1.06 -3.86
CA ALA A 130 5.49 0.19 -3.11
C ALA A 130 6.85 0.37 -2.42
N SER A 131 7.44 -0.71 -1.87
CA SER A 131 8.77 -0.66 -1.24
C SER A 131 9.84 -0.26 -2.24
N ARG A 132 9.86 -0.91 -3.41
CA ARG A 132 10.82 -0.60 -4.49
C ARG A 132 10.68 0.82 -4.99
N LEU A 133 9.45 1.31 -5.12
CA LEU A 133 9.17 2.70 -5.48
C LEU A 133 9.69 3.66 -4.42
N ALA A 134 9.39 3.42 -3.14
CA ALA A 134 9.84 4.26 -2.03
C ALA A 134 11.36 4.41 -2.04
N GLU A 135 12.10 3.30 -2.16
CA GLU A 135 13.57 3.31 -2.23
C GLU A 135 14.10 4.07 -3.45
N ALA A 136 13.45 3.90 -4.62
CA ALA A 136 13.89 4.57 -5.83
C ALA A 136 13.67 6.09 -5.76
N VAL A 137 12.51 6.52 -5.26
CA VAL A 137 12.19 7.93 -5.04
C VAL A 137 13.11 8.53 -3.99
N GLU A 138 13.37 7.83 -2.89
CA GLU A 138 14.28 8.31 -1.85
C GLU A 138 15.70 8.52 -2.40
N ARG A 139 16.22 7.59 -3.21
CA ARG A 139 17.52 7.75 -3.88
C ARG A 139 17.54 8.97 -4.81
N GLU A 140 16.48 9.19 -5.57
CA GLU A 140 16.35 10.36 -6.45
C GLU A 140 16.35 11.67 -5.64
N ASP A 141 15.55 11.73 -4.57
CA ASP A 141 15.46 12.88 -3.66
C ASP A 141 16.81 13.18 -2.98
N GLN A 142 17.55 12.14 -2.58
CA GLN A 142 18.89 12.27 -2.02
C GLN A 142 19.90 12.84 -3.03
N VAL A 143 19.86 12.40 -4.29
CA VAL A 143 20.74 12.93 -5.35
C VAL A 143 20.41 14.39 -5.66
N ALA A 144 19.12 14.73 -5.76
CA ALA A 144 18.66 16.10 -6.00
C ALA A 144 19.08 17.04 -4.87
N THR A 145 19.01 16.59 -3.62
CA THR A 145 19.42 17.36 -2.43
C THR A 145 20.95 17.49 -2.34
N GLN A 146 21.70 16.47 -2.76
CA GLN A 146 23.16 16.44 -2.70
C GLN A 146 23.85 17.21 -3.82
N ALA A 147 23.15 17.60 -4.89
CA ALA A 147 23.72 18.40 -5.98
C ALA A 147 23.95 19.86 -5.54
N PRO A 148 25.17 20.31 -5.20
CA PRO A 148 25.42 21.66 -4.75
C PRO A 148 25.81 22.53 -5.96
N SER A 149 25.11 23.65 -6.15
CA SER A 149 25.65 24.97 -6.52
C SER A 149 27.05 25.04 -7.17
N ARG A 150 27.32 24.33 -8.28
CA ARG A 150 28.62 24.36 -8.99
C ARG A 150 28.80 25.53 -9.95
N SER A 151 27.81 26.42 -10.08
CA SER A 151 27.84 27.52 -11.07
C SER A 151 27.96 28.94 -10.51
N ARG A 152 28.49 29.16 -9.29
CA ARG A 152 28.73 30.53 -8.76
C ARG A 152 30.14 30.84 -8.28
N ARG A 153 31.16 30.07 -8.68
CA ARG A 153 32.58 30.47 -8.49
C ARG A 153 33.37 30.19 -9.76
N GLY A 154 33.32 31.14 -10.68
CA GLY A 154 34.07 31.15 -11.94
C GLY A 154 34.01 32.54 -12.57
N ALA A 155 34.27 33.58 -11.77
CA ALA A 155 34.50 34.94 -12.25
C ALA A 155 35.47 35.61 -11.26
N ALA A 156 36.75 35.55 -11.59
CA ALA A 156 37.80 36.48 -11.21
C ALA A 156 39.03 36.17 -12.06
#